data_AF-A0A8T4ULY8-F1
#
_entry.id   AF-A0A8T4ULY8-F1
#
_cell.length_a   1.000
_cell.length_b   1.000
_cell.length_c   1.000
_cell.angle_alpha   90.00
_cell.angle_beta   90.00
_cell.angle_gamma   90.00
#
_symmetry.space_group_name_H-M   'P 1'
#
loop_
_entity.id
_entity.type
_entity.pdbx_description
1 polymer ?
#
loop_
_entity_poly.entity_id
_entity_poly.type
_entity_poly.pdbx_seq_one_letter_code
_entity_poly.pdbx_strand_id
1 'polypeptide(L)'
;MRHDELVRDAYLRLFPGQDFLYAVRVSFSSRFTPYNASIRYTAAEMRFRLSSAWRGVSEEILIGLLQMLILKALREKRDSVNIALYHHYLQSLHLATPEHEADVMLEESFARVNARYFNGALTKPLMRFGSASRRTLGHYHYATDMVTLSSLLRREPLLLDYVLYHELLHRVLKYQPCGGSARYHTAEFRARERQFENAQEMEMRLRRL
;
A
#
# COMPACT_ATOMS: atom_id res chain seq x y z
N MET A 1 19.64 -8.14 17.24
CA MET A 1 19.94 -6.74 17.69
C MET A 1 18.76 -6.19 18.50
N ARG A 2 18.91 -5.17 19.35
CA ARG A 2 17.71 -4.53 19.94
C ARG A 2 16.99 -3.70 18.87
N HIS A 3 15.67 -3.59 18.95
CA HIS A 3 14.89 -2.95 17.87
C HIS A 3 15.15 -1.45 17.73
N ASP A 4 15.55 -0.77 18.80
CA ASP A 4 16.02 0.61 18.82
C ASP A 4 17.35 0.78 18.08
N GLU A 5 18.27 -0.17 18.22
CA GLU A 5 19.52 -0.20 17.45
C GLU A 5 19.27 -0.40 15.95
N LEU A 6 18.30 -1.26 15.58
CA LEU A 6 17.90 -1.43 14.18
C LEU A 6 17.34 -0.16 13.54
N VAL A 7 16.61 0.67 14.29
CA VAL A 7 16.13 1.97 13.80
C VAL A 7 17.31 2.92 13.54
N ARG A 8 18.28 2.94 14.47
CA ARG A 8 19.49 3.77 14.31
C ARG A 8 20.28 3.32 13.08
N ASP A 9 20.49 2.03 12.92
CA ASP A 9 21.18 1.46 11.75
C ASP A 9 20.41 1.78 10.45
N ALA A 10 19.09 1.57 10.43
CA ALA A 10 18.23 1.94 9.32
C ALA A 10 18.38 3.42 8.90
N TYR A 11 18.43 4.34 9.86
CA TYR A 11 18.62 5.76 9.61
C TYR A 11 20.02 6.06 9.05
N LEU A 12 21.08 5.56 9.70
CA LEU A 12 22.45 5.85 9.30
C LEU A 12 22.78 5.30 7.91
N ARG A 13 22.19 4.16 7.53
CA ARG A 13 22.28 3.61 6.16
C ARG A 13 21.60 4.52 5.12
N LEU A 14 20.52 5.23 5.48
CA LEU A 14 19.86 6.19 4.58
C LEU A 14 20.58 7.55 4.50
N PHE A 15 21.17 7.98 5.61
CA PHE A 15 21.78 9.29 5.79
C PHE A 15 23.23 9.14 6.30
N PRO A 16 24.14 8.61 5.47
CA PRO A 16 25.53 8.42 5.88
C PRO A 16 26.16 9.77 6.25
N GLY A 17 26.85 9.81 7.40
CA GLY A 17 27.52 11.00 7.91
C GLY A 17 26.62 12.00 8.65
N GLN A 18 25.33 11.70 8.85
CA GLN A 18 24.46 12.49 9.71
C GLN A 18 24.39 11.92 11.12
N ASP A 19 24.32 12.80 12.11
CA ASP A 19 24.11 12.39 13.50
C ASP A 19 22.68 11.91 13.72
N PHE A 20 22.55 10.76 14.39
CA PHE A 20 21.26 10.26 14.82
C PHE A 20 20.88 10.82 16.19
N LEU A 21 20.07 11.88 16.19
CA LEU A 21 19.73 12.66 17.39
C LEU A 21 18.37 12.29 18.02
N TYR A 22 17.68 11.29 17.48
CA TYR A 22 16.35 10.90 17.97
C TYR A 22 16.43 9.85 19.07
N ALA A 23 15.71 10.07 20.16
CA ALA A 23 15.32 8.97 21.04
C ALA A 23 14.39 8.01 20.27
N VAL A 24 14.59 6.71 20.41
CA VAL A 24 13.80 5.71 19.68
C VAL A 24 12.93 4.91 20.63
N ARG A 25 11.67 4.72 20.24
CA ARG A 25 10.80 3.70 20.85
C ARG A 25 10.19 2.82 19.77
N VAL A 26 10.40 1.51 19.89
CA VAL A 26 9.74 0.51 19.05
C VAL A 26 8.80 -0.32 19.91
N SER A 27 7.55 -0.46 19.46
CA SER A 27 6.54 -1.27 20.14
C SER A 27 5.84 -2.17 19.14
N PHE A 28 5.46 -3.37 19.61
CA PHE A 28 4.73 -4.34 18.82
C PHE A 28 3.33 -4.55 19.38
N SER A 29 2.34 -4.70 18.51
CA SER A 29 0.96 -4.95 18.92
C SER A 29 0.30 -6.01 18.05
N SER A 30 -0.38 -6.96 18.71
CA SER A 30 -1.25 -7.94 18.04
C SER A 30 -2.59 -7.33 17.60
N ARG A 31 -2.92 -6.11 18.03
CA ARG A 31 -4.13 -5.39 17.62
C ARG A 31 -4.02 -4.77 16.22
N PHE A 32 -2.82 -4.74 15.66
CA PHE A 32 -2.60 -4.28 14.30
C PHE A 32 -2.91 -5.41 13.33
N THR A 33 -3.46 -5.05 12.16
CA THR A 33 -3.52 -5.99 11.04
C THR A 33 -2.12 -6.57 10.78
N PRO A 34 -1.99 -7.86 10.41
CA PRO A 34 -0.70 -8.47 10.14
C PRO A 34 0.14 -7.64 9.17
N TYR A 35 1.42 -7.51 9.47
CA TYR A 35 2.40 -6.75 8.69
C TYR A 35 2.06 -5.26 8.48
N ASN A 36 1.22 -4.68 9.34
CA ASN A 36 0.99 -3.24 9.36
C ASN A 36 1.99 -2.54 10.29
N ALA A 37 2.25 -1.26 10.04
CA ALA A 37 3.19 -0.45 10.80
C ALA A 37 2.86 1.05 10.68
N SER A 38 3.26 1.81 11.70
CA SER A 38 3.11 3.26 11.72
C SER A 38 4.27 3.92 12.46
N ILE A 39 4.54 5.17 12.10
CA ILE A 39 5.54 6.03 12.74
C ILE A 39 4.88 7.33 13.19
N ARG A 40 5.31 7.84 14.34
CA ARG A 40 5.12 9.22 14.78
C ARG A 40 6.47 9.78 15.19
N TYR A 41 6.72 11.05 14.93
CA TYR A 41 7.97 11.68 15.32
C TYR A 41 7.74 13.09 15.87
N THR A 42 8.70 13.55 16.67
CA THR A 42 8.87 14.91 17.14
C THR A 42 10.31 15.36 16.83
N ALA A 43 10.69 16.58 17.23
CA ALA A 43 12.06 17.04 17.08
C ALA A 43 13.09 16.18 17.85
N ALA A 44 12.67 15.47 18.90
CA ALA A 44 13.57 14.72 19.79
C ALA A 44 13.34 13.20 19.80
N GLU A 45 12.23 12.70 19.23
CA GLU A 45 11.86 11.29 19.37
C GLU A 45 11.19 10.73 18.11
N MET A 46 11.53 9.48 17.77
CA MET A 46 10.81 8.67 16.79
C MET A 46 10.18 7.45 17.46
N ARG A 47 8.84 7.33 17.34
CA ARG A 47 8.05 6.22 17.88
C ARG A 47 7.50 5.36 16.74
N PHE A 48 7.93 4.11 16.73
CA PHE A 48 7.47 3.08 15.79
C PHE A 48 6.48 2.14 16.49
N ARG A 49 5.36 1.91 15.83
CA ARG A 49 4.37 0.89 16.24
C ARG A 49 4.23 -0.11 15.12
N LEU A 50 4.60 -1.35 15.38
CA LEU A 50 4.64 -2.43 14.42
C LEU A 50 3.62 -3.52 14.80
N SER A 51 3.07 -4.22 13.81
CA SER A 51 2.32 -5.45 14.04
C SER A 51 3.21 -6.54 14.66
N SER A 52 2.67 -7.35 15.56
CA SER A 52 3.41 -8.50 16.13
C SER A 52 3.89 -9.49 15.07
N ALA A 53 3.27 -9.52 13.89
CA ALA A 53 3.70 -10.36 12.77
C ALA A 53 5.14 -10.04 12.28
N TRP A 54 5.67 -8.85 12.59
CA TRP A 54 7.04 -8.47 12.23
C TRP A 54 8.14 -9.11 13.08
N ARG A 55 7.80 -9.74 14.22
CA ARG A 55 8.80 -10.25 15.18
C ARG A 55 9.64 -11.42 14.65
N GLY A 56 9.13 -12.20 13.70
CA GLY A 56 9.82 -13.35 13.09
C GLY A 56 10.45 -13.05 11.74
N VAL A 57 10.47 -11.78 11.32
CA VAL A 57 10.96 -11.37 10.00
C VAL A 57 12.44 -11.02 10.08
N SER A 58 13.19 -11.30 9.01
CA SER A 58 14.62 -10.96 8.93
C SER A 58 14.89 -9.49 9.25
N GLU A 59 15.99 -9.23 9.97
CA GLU A 59 16.41 -7.87 10.35
C GLU A 59 16.60 -6.97 9.12
N GLU A 60 17.14 -7.49 8.01
CA GLU A 60 17.34 -6.71 6.78
C GLU A 60 16.04 -6.25 6.12
N ILE A 61 14.98 -7.07 6.22
CA ILE A 61 13.62 -6.70 5.76
C ILE A 61 13.01 -5.69 6.72
N LEU A 62 13.22 -5.87 8.03
CA LEU A 62 12.74 -4.94 9.04
C LEU A 62 13.41 -3.56 8.89
N ILE A 63 14.71 -3.52 8.58
CA ILE A 63 15.43 -2.28 8.24
C ILE A 63 14.76 -1.60 7.05
N GLY A 64 14.42 -2.33 5.98
CA GLY A 64 13.70 -1.77 4.84
C GLY A 64 12.36 -1.13 5.21
N LEU A 65 11.57 -1.79 6.06
CA LEU A 65 10.32 -1.23 6.59
C LEU A 65 10.58 0.07 7.38
N LEU A 66 11.58 0.06 8.27
CA LEU A 66 11.90 1.22 9.10
C LEU A 66 12.38 2.40 8.24
N GLN A 67 13.21 2.14 7.23
CA GLN A 67 13.66 3.13 6.26
C GLN A 67 12.50 3.77 5.51
N MET A 68 11.56 2.98 5.00
CA MET A 68 10.34 3.49 4.35
C MET A 68 9.53 4.41 5.28
N LEU A 69 9.39 4.04 6.56
CA LEU A 69 8.68 4.84 7.54
C LEU A 69 9.41 6.15 7.87
N ILE A 70 10.73 6.11 8.02
CA ILE A 70 11.57 7.30 8.27
C ILE A 70 11.46 8.28 7.11
N LEU A 71 11.64 7.82 5.86
CA LEU A 71 11.52 8.67 4.68
C LEU A 71 10.13 9.31 4.58
N LYS A 72 9.08 8.54 4.86
CA LYS A 72 7.70 9.06 4.93
C LYS A 72 7.52 10.14 6.00
N ALA A 73 8.11 9.94 7.18
CA ALA A 73 8.01 10.90 8.28
C ALA A 73 8.76 12.21 7.98
N LEU A 74 9.97 12.11 7.45
CA LEU A 74 10.84 13.24 7.12
C LEU A 74 10.49 13.88 5.77
N ARG A 75 9.58 13.28 5.00
CA ARG A 75 9.18 13.71 3.64
C ARG A 75 10.34 13.71 2.65
N GLU A 76 11.28 12.80 2.85
CA GLU A 76 12.45 12.58 1.99
C GLU A 76 12.15 11.51 0.93
N LYS A 77 12.84 11.59 -0.21
CA LYS A 77 12.73 10.60 -1.28
C LYS A 77 14.10 9.99 -1.54
N ARG A 78 14.31 8.78 -1.04
CA ARG A 78 15.52 7.98 -1.24
C ARG A 78 15.12 6.52 -1.44
N ASP A 79 16.04 5.75 -1.96
CA ASP A 79 15.87 4.31 -2.13
C ASP A 79 17.03 3.56 -1.47
N SER A 80 16.85 2.27 -1.22
CA SER A 80 17.89 1.40 -0.66
C SER A 80 17.64 -0.06 -1.02
N VAL A 81 18.70 -0.87 -0.98
CA VAL A 81 18.59 -2.33 -1.14
C VAL A 81 17.65 -2.94 -0.10
N ASN A 82 17.66 -2.45 1.14
CA ASN A 82 16.77 -2.90 2.19
C ASN A 82 15.29 -2.59 1.89
N ILE A 83 15.01 -1.40 1.34
CA ILE A 83 13.65 -1.03 0.91
C ILE A 83 13.17 -1.98 -0.18
N ALA A 84 14.02 -2.31 -1.16
CA ALA A 84 13.70 -3.30 -2.19
C ALA A 84 13.44 -4.70 -1.60
N LEU A 85 14.26 -5.16 -0.65
CA LEU A 85 14.06 -6.44 0.06
C LEU A 85 12.73 -6.46 0.83
N TYR A 86 12.38 -5.35 1.48
CA TYR A 86 11.09 -5.20 2.16
C TYR A 86 9.91 -5.29 1.18
N HIS A 87 10.00 -4.64 0.03
CA HIS A 87 8.97 -4.71 -1.00
C HIS A 87 8.82 -6.12 -1.56
N HIS A 88 9.92 -6.81 -1.83
CA HIS A 88 9.91 -8.19 -2.29
C HIS A 88 9.30 -9.13 -1.24
N TYR A 89 9.64 -8.96 0.03
CA TYR A 89 9.06 -9.75 1.11
C TYR A 89 7.53 -9.57 1.20
N LEU A 90 7.04 -8.34 1.10
CA LEU A 90 5.60 -8.08 1.09
C LEU A 90 4.89 -8.72 -0.10
N GLN A 91 5.54 -8.77 -1.27
CA GLN A 91 5.03 -9.51 -2.41
C GLN A 91 4.93 -11.01 -2.11
N SER A 92 5.97 -11.61 -1.51
CA SER A 92 5.97 -13.03 -1.16
C SER A 92 4.91 -13.42 -0.11
N LEU A 93 4.54 -12.50 0.79
CA LEU A 93 3.55 -12.78 1.82
C LEU A 93 2.16 -13.09 1.28
N HIS A 94 1.80 -12.57 0.11
CA HIS A 94 0.51 -12.87 -0.52
C HIS A 94 0.50 -14.26 -1.18
N LEU A 95 1.67 -14.75 -1.61
CA LEU A 95 1.80 -16.10 -2.18
C LEU A 95 1.69 -17.20 -1.11
N ALA A 96 1.96 -16.85 0.16
CA ALA A 96 1.98 -17.78 1.28
C ALA A 96 0.67 -17.85 2.07
N THR A 97 -0.31 -17.00 1.77
CA THR A 97 -1.66 -17.10 2.33
C THR A 97 -2.50 -18.06 1.49
N PRO A 98 -3.16 -19.07 2.10
CA PRO A 98 -4.04 -19.96 1.35
C PRO A 98 -5.13 -19.13 0.67
N GLU A 99 -5.39 -19.41 -0.62
CA GLU A 99 -6.45 -18.78 -1.40
C GLU A 99 -7.77 -18.86 -0.63
N HIS A 100 -8.21 -17.74 -0.06
CA HIS A 100 -9.56 -17.65 0.48
C HIS A 100 -10.51 -17.37 -0.68
N GLU A 101 -11.79 -17.73 -0.54
CA GLU A 101 -12.86 -17.36 -1.51
C GLU A 101 -12.85 -15.85 -1.88
N ALA A 102 -12.38 -15.03 -0.94
CA ALA A 102 -12.19 -13.61 -1.10
C ALA A 102 -11.06 -13.24 -2.08
N ASP A 103 -10.02 -14.07 -2.20
CA ASP A 103 -8.94 -13.88 -3.16
C ASP A 103 -9.41 -14.25 -4.56
N VAL A 104 -10.18 -15.34 -4.71
CA VAL A 104 -10.78 -15.75 -5.99
C VAL A 104 -11.65 -14.64 -6.58
N MET A 105 -12.53 -14.04 -5.77
CA MET A 105 -13.40 -12.93 -6.21
C MET A 105 -12.59 -11.72 -6.72
N LEU A 106 -11.48 -11.39 -6.06
CA LEU A 106 -10.60 -10.29 -6.47
C LEU A 106 -9.86 -10.62 -7.76
N GLU A 107 -9.44 -11.87 -7.94
CA GLU A 107 -8.78 -12.32 -9.15
C GLU A 107 -9.71 -12.28 -10.36
N GLU A 108 -10.94 -12.76 -10.20
CA GLU A 108 -11.94 -12.68 -11.27
C GLU A 108 -12.29 -11.23 -11.63
N SER A 109 -12.44 -10.36 -10.62
CA SER A 109 -12.66 -8.93 -10.82
C SER A 109 -11.50 -8.28 -11.57
N PHE A 110 -10.27 -8.58 -11.17
CA PHE A 110 -9.07 -8.09 -11.86
C PHE A 110 -9.01 -8.58 -13.31
N ALA A 111 -9.26 -9.87 -13.56
CA ALA A 111 -9.25 -10.42 -14.91
C ALA A 111 -10.25 -9.70 -15.83
N ARG A 112 -11.49 -9.48 -15.35
CA ARG A 112 -12.52 -8.73 -16.09
C ARG A 112 -12.07 -7.30 -16.40
N VAL A 113 -11.60 -6.57 -15.38
CA VAL A 113 -11.20 -5.16 -15.51
C VAL A 113 -9.97 -5.02 -16.40
N ASN A 114 -8.96 -5.87 -16.22
CA ASN A 114 -7.73 -5.85 -17.01
C ASN A 114 -8.00 -6.14 -18.48
N ALA A 115 -8.80 -7.17 -18.78
CA ALA A 115 -9.17 -7.51 -20.14
C ALA A 115 -9.96 -6.38 -20.83
N ARG A 116 -10.93 -5.78 -20.14
CA ARG A 116 -11.85 -4.81 -20.73
C ARG A 116 -11.26 -3.41 -20.91
N TYR A 117 -10.50 -2.92 -19.93
CA TYR A 117 -10.08 -1.51 -19.90
C TYR A 117 -8.59 -1.30 -20.12
N PHE A 118 -7.79 -2.36 -19.96
CA PHE A 118 -6.34 -2.28 -20.10
C PHE A 118 -5.79 -3.26 -21.14
N ASN A 119 -6.65 -3.88 -21.96
CA ASN A 119 -6.29 -4.85 -22.99
C ASN A 119 -5.41 -6.00 -22.49
N GLY A 120 -5.56 -6.38 -21.21
CA GLY A 120 -4.73 -7.41 -20.57
C GLY A 120 -3.28 -6.99 -20.29
N ALA A 121 -2.91 -5.73 -20.52
CA ALA A 121 -1.52 -5.27 -20.42
C ALA A 121 -1.02 -5.05 -18.99
N LEU A 122 -1.90 -5.03 -17.98
CA LEU A 122 -1.47 -4.85 -16.59
C LEU A 122 -1.04 -6.17 -15.96
N THR A 123 0.16 -6.15 -15.36
CA THR A 123 0.58 -7.19 -14.41
C THR A 123 -0.27 -7.10 -13.15
N LYS A 124 -0.77 -8.23 -12.64
CA LYS A 124 -1.60 -8.30 -11.43
C LYS A 124 -0.87 -7.68 -10.23
N PRO A 125 -1.37 -6.59 -9.62
CA PRO A 125 -0.84 -6.11 -8.35
C PRO A 125 -1.24 -7.07 -7.22
N LEU A 126 -0.65 -6.91 -6.04
CA LEU A 126 -1.13 -7.59 -4.84
C LEU A 126 -2.53 -7.06 -4.51
N MET A 127 -3.45 -7.93 -4.11
CA MET A 127 -4.82 -7.51 -3.80
C MET A 127 -5.30 -8.18 -2.51
N ARG A 128 -6.10 -7.46 -1.74
CA ARG A 128 -6.79 -8.02 -0.57
C ARG A 128 -8.05 -7.25 -0.22
N PHE A 129 -8.95 -7.92 0.50
CA PHE A 129 -10.01 -7.24 1.21
C PHE A 129 -9.52 -6.70 2.56
N GLY A 130 -9.73 -5.41 2.81
CA GLY A 130 -9.57 -4.76 4.10
C GLY A 130 -10.83 -4.83 4.95
N SER A 131 -10.92 -3.98 5.97
CA SER A 131 -12.10 -3.87 6.82
C SER A 131 -13.31 -3.29 6.08
N ALA A 132 -14.50 -3.56 6.60
CA ALA A 132 -15.73 -2.93 6.12
C ALA A 132 -15.67 -1.43 6.44
N SER A 133 -15.62 -0.59 5.39
CA SER A 133 -15.46 0.86 5.50
C SER A 133 -16.19 1.54 4.35
N ARG A 134 -17.15 2.40 4.69
CA ARG A 134 -17.85 3.25 3.71
C ARG A 134 -17.03 4.48 3.30
N ARG A 135 -16.07 4.87 4.14
CA ARG A 135 -15.21 6.05 3.89
C ARG A 135 -14.06 5.77 2.93
N THR A 136 -13.62 4.52 2.84
CA THR A 136 -12.48 4.12 2.01
C THR A 136 -12.80 2.76 1.41
N LEU A 137 -13.35 2.79 0.21
CA LEU A 137 -13.82 1.60 -0.50
C LEU A 137 -12.70 0.91 -1.28
N GLY A 138 -11.70 1.67 -1.71
CA GLY A 138 -10.48 1.19 -2.35
C GLY A 138 -9.29 2.04 -1.92
N HIS A 139 -8.11 1.44 -1.95
CA HIS A 139 -6.86 2.17 -1.82
C HIS A 139 -5.69 1.41 -2.46
N TYR A 140 -4.98 2.06 -3.36
CA TYR A 140 -3.72 1.58 -3.91
C TYR A 140 -2.50 2.07 -3.12
N HIS A 141 -1.75 1.12 -2.56
CA HIS A 141 -0.51 1.31 -1.84
C HIS A 141 0.70 1.25 -2.80
N TYR A 142 1.17 2.43 -3.23
CA TYR A 142 2.31 2.58 -4.16
C TYR A 142 3.56 1.82 -3.75
N ALA A 143 3.90 1.89 -2.47
CA ALA A 143 5.13 1.28 -1.95
C ALA A 143 5.14 -0.24 -2.18
N THR A 144 3.99 -0.90 -2.13
CA THR A 144 3.92 -2.36 -2.06
C THR A 144 3.23 -2.96 -3.28
N ASP A 145 2.92 -2.14 -4.29
CA ASP A 145 2.04 -2.50 -5.43
C ASP A 145 0.80 -3.28 -4.97
N MET A 146 0.12 -2.79 -3.91
CA MET A 146 -1.01 -3.49 -3.28
C MET A 146 -2.30 -2.67 -3.38
N VAL A 147 -3.36 -3.28 -3.90
CA VAL A 147 -4.72 -2.76 -3.85
C VAL A 147 -5.44 -3.35 -2.64
N THR A 148 -5.95 -2.51 -1.74
CA THR A 148 -6.84 -2.93 -0.65
C THR A 148 -8.26 -2.44 -0.94
N LEU A 149 -9.23 -3.36 -0.98
CA LEU A 149 -10.65 -3.07 -1.23
C LEU A 149 -11.48 -3.33 0.02
N SER A 150 -12.54 -2.55 0.24
CA SER A 150 -13.39 -2.76 1.42
C SER A 150 -14.17 -4.07 1.30
N SER A 151 -14.26 -4.84 2.39
CA SER A 151 -15.05 -6.07 2.43
C SER A 151 -16.56 -5.88 2.22
N LEU A 152 -17.07 -4.64 2.28
CA LEU A 152 -18.47 -4.33 1.91
C LEU A 152 -18.75 -4.65 0.44
N LEU A 153 -17.74 -4.50 -0.43
CA LEU A 153 -17.86 -4.72 -1.88
C LEU A 153 -18.03 -6.20 -2.25
N ARG A 154 -17.79 -7.13 -1.31
CA ARG A 154 -18.02 -8.58 -1.53
C ARG A 154 -19.44 -8.92 -1.95
N ARG A 155 -20.42 -8.09 -1.54
CA ARG A 155 -21.83 -8.31 -1.85
C ARG A 155 -22.28 -7.59 -3.13
N GLU A 156 -21.42 -6.77 -3.72
CA GLU A 156 -21.74 -5.97 -4.91
C GLU A 156 -20.62 -6.08 -5.97
N PRO A 157 -20.58 -7.17 -6.75
CA PRO A 157 -19.50 -7.45 -7.71
C PRO A 157 -19.27 -6.35 -8.76
N LEU A 158 -20.33 -5.67 -9.20
CA LEU A 158 -20.22 -4.55 -10.16
C LEU A 158 -19.52 -3.33 -9.56
N LEU A 159 -19.82 -3.02 -8.29
CA LEU A 159 -19.14 -1.96 -7.55
C LEU A 159 -17.70 -2.35 -7.22
N LEU A 160 -17.43 -3.64 -6.96
CA LEU A 160 -16.08 -4.14 -6.80
C LEU A 160 -15.24 -3.87 -8.06
N ASP A 161 -15.75 -4.22 -9.25
CA ASP A 161 -15.08 -3.98 -10.53
C ASP A 161 -14.81 -2.49 -10.76
N TYR A 162 -15.77 -1.62 -10.42
CA TYR A 162 -15.62 -0.16 -10.53
C TYR A 162 -14.53 0.39 -9.62
N VAL A 163 -14.56 0.03 -8.33
CA VAL A 163 -13.58 0.51 -7.36
C VAL A 163 -12.20 -0.05 -7.68
N LEU A 164 -12.09 -1.32 -8.09
CA LEU A 164 -10.83 -1.88 -8.54
C LEU A 164 -10.28 -1.15 -9.78
N TYR A 165 -11.13 -0.86 -10.77
CA TYR A 165 -10.73 -0.06 -11.92
C TYR A 165 -10.18 1.31 -11.52
N HIS A 166 -10.85 2.00 -10.60
CA HIS A 166 -10.39 3.28 -10.05
C HIS A 166 -8.99 3.17 -9.41
N GLU A 167 -8.75 2.15 -8.59
CA GLU A 167 -7.43 1.92 -7.97
C GLU A 167 -6.34 1.55 -8.99
N LEU A 168 -6.68 0.78 -10.04
CA LEU A 168 -5.74 0.47 -11.12
C LEU A 168 -5.42 1.70 -11.98
N LEU A 169 -6.36 2.61 -12.19
CA LEU A 169 -6.08 3.90 -12.85
C LEU A 169 -5.07 4.72 -12.06
N HIS A 170 -5.16 4.74 -10.72
CA HIS A 170 -4.15 5.40 -9.87
C HIS A 170 -2.76 4.81 -10.08
N ARG A 171 -2.66 3.48 -10.21
CA ARG A 171 -1.40 2.79 -10.52
C ARG A 171 -0.82 3.20 -11.87
N VAL A 172 -1.63 3.16 -12.94
CA VAL A 172 -1.18 3.45 -14.31
C VAL A 172 -0.80 4.92 -14.49
N LEU A 173 -1.61 5.84 -13.98
CA LEU A 173 -1.44 7.27 -14.25
C LEU A 173 -0.36 7.92 -13.38
N LYS A 174 -0.06 7.36 -12.20
CA LYS A 174 1.07 7.83 -11.39
C LYS A 174 2.44 7.30 -11.85
N TYR A 175 2.48 6.31 -12.74
CA TYR A 175 3.75 5.81 -13.30
C TYR A 175 4.37 6.77 -14.36
N GLN A 176 3.78 7.96 -14.59
CA GLN A 176 4.39 8.93 -15.50
C GLN A 176 5.69 9.54 -14.89
N PRO A 177 6.84 9.53 -15.60
CA PRO A 177 8.16 9.89 -15.04
C PRO A 177 8.37 11.37 -14.69
N CYS A 178 7.40 12.25 -14.92
CA CYS A 178 7.56 13.69 -14.73
C CYS A 178 7.36 14.06 -13.25
N GLY A 179 8.46 14.42 -12.59
CA GLY A 179 8.61 14.66 -11.15
C GLY A 179 7.83 15.85 -10.56
N GLY A 180 6.52 15.92 -10.78
CA GLY A 180 5.59 16.80 -10.09
C GLY A 180 4.86 16.07 -8.96
N SER A 181 4.46 16.80 -7.91
CA SER A 181 3.56 16.29 -6.85
C SER A 181 2.41 15.49 -7.44
N ALA A 182 2.14 14.31 -6.88
CA ALA A 182 1.04 13.44 -7.22
C ALA A 182 -0.30 14.21 -7.24
N ARG A 183 -0.72 14.70 -8.41
CA ARG A 183 -2.06 15.24 -8.60
C ARG A 183 -3.01 14.06 -8.73
N TYR A 184 -3.80 13.84 -7.68
CA TYR A 184 -4.90 12.90 -7.70
C TYR A 184 -5.99 13.44 -8.63
N HIS A 185 -6.57 12.56 -9.45
CA HIS A 185 -7.69 12.86 -10.35
C HIS A 185 -7.41 13.99 -11.37
N THR A 186 -6.35 13.85 -12.16
CA THR A 186 -6.06 14.71 -13.31
C THR A 186 -7.19 14.67 -14.37
N ALA A 187 -7.15 15.58 -15.35
CA ALA A 187 -8.10 15.54 -16.46
C ALA A 187 -8.04 14.20 -17.22
N GLU A 188 -6.84 13.63 -17.40
CA GLU A 188 -6.66 12.29 -17.98
C GLU A 188 -7.31 11.20 -17.12
N PHE A 189 -7.14 11.26 -15.80
CA PHE A 189 -7.81 10.34 -14.87
C PHE A 189 -9.32 10.37 -15.04
N ARG A 190 -9.92 11.57 -15.02
CA ARG A 190 -11.37 11.73 -15.17
C ARG A 190 -11.86 11.27 -16.54
N ALA A 191 -11.07 11.44 -17.60
CA ALA A 191 -11.42 10.98 -18.93
C ALA A 191 -11.46 9.44 -18.99
N ARG A 192 -10.46 8.76 -18.42
CA ARG A 192 -10.44 7.29 -18.35
C ARG A 192 -11.46 6.72 -17.38
N GLU A 193 -11.71 7.39 -16.25
CA GLU A 193 -12.73 6.99 -15.30
C GLU A 193 -14.13 6.94 -15.95
N ARG A 194 -14.44 7.91 -16.81
CA ARG A 194 -15.69 7.94 -17.59
C ARG A 194 -15.81 6.83 -18.64
N GLN A 195 -14.72 6.16 -19.01
CA GLN A 195 -14.78 5.02 -19.94
C GLN A 195 -15.34 3.77 -19.26
N PHE A 196 -15.43 3.74 -17.93
CA PHE A 196 -16.09 2.66 -17.24
C PHE A 196 -17.59 2.65 -17.54
N GLU A 197 -18.11 1.47 -17.88
CA GLU A 197 -19.52 1.32 -18.18
C GLU A 197 -20.38 1.60 -16.94
N ASN A 198 -21.37 2.47 -17.09
CA ASN A 198 -22.23 2.91 -16.00
C ASN A 198 -21.47 3.66 -14.88
N ALA A 199 -20.36 4.33 -15.17
CA ALA A 199 -19.59 5.11 -14.17
C ALA A 199 -20.47 6.04 -13.32
N GLN A 200 -21.43 6.74 -13.94
CA GLN A 200 -22.36 7.62 -13.22
C GLN A 200 -23.29 6.85 -12.26
N GLU A 201 -23.76 5.67 -12.67
CA GLU A 201 -24.59 4.82 -11.81
C GLU A 201 -23.77 4.28 -10.63
N MET A 202 -22.53 3.86 -10.89
CA MET A 202 -21.62 3.38 -9.86
C MET A 202 -21.28 4.49 -8.85
N GLU A 203 -20.99 5.71 -9.31
CA GLU A 203 -20.82 6.86 -8.41
C GLU A 203 -22.05 7.12 -7.54
N MET A 204 -23.26 7.03 -8.11
CA MET A 204 -24.50 7.20 -7.35
C MET A 204 -24.68 6.10 -6.31
N ARG A 205 -24.37 4.85 -6.65
CA ARG A 205 -24.43 3.73 -5.69
C ARG A 205 -23.38 3.86 -4.59
N LEU A 206 -22.16 4.30 -4.91
CA LEU A 206 -21.12 4.58 -3.92
C LEU A 206 -21.55 5.64 -2.89
N ARG A 207 -22.30 6.66 -3.31
CA ARG A 207 -22.84 7.67 -2.39
C ARG A 207 -23.94 7.15 -1.47
N ARG A 208 -24.58 6.03 -1.82
CA ARG A 208 -25.69 5.42 -1.07
C ARG A 208 -25.26 4.29 -0.12
N LEU A 209 -24.01 3.82 -0.25
CA LEU A 209 -23.39 2.78 0.59
C LEU A 209 -23.09 3.29 2.01
#